data_AF-A0A7C2G6A6-F1
#
_entry.id   AF-A0A7C2G6A6-F1
#
_cell.length_a   1.000
_cell.length_b   1.000
_cell.length_c   1.000
_cell.angle_alpha   90.00
_cell.angle_beta   90.00
_cell.angle_gamma   90.00
#
_symmetry.space_group_name_H-M   'P 1'
#
loop_
_entity.id
_entity.type
_entity.pdbx_description
1 polymer ?
#
loop_
_entity_poly.entity_id
_entity_poly.type
_entity_poly.pdbx_seq_one_letter_code
_entity_poly.pdbx_strand_id
1 'polypeptide(L)'
;MLPKPNKNENKDDFLTRAMADGEMVDAHPDEQKRAGVCESMWANSRSIDEGVERRELVAEDIELRVVDDEIPKITGYAAKFGKWSEDLGGFREKIRVGAFDDVLDDDVRALKNHDPNLLLGRTRSGTLRLTANKTGLRFEVDTPDTNVGRDTVEEIRRHDISGCSFGFIVDLEEW
;
A
#
# COMPACT_ATOMS: atom_id res chain seq x y z
N MET A 1 6.11 -25.50 -8.52
CA MET A 1 5.39 -24.40 -7.85
C MET A 1 4.08 -24.14 -8.59
N LEU A 2 2.97 -23.81 -7.90
CA LEU A 2 1.69 -23.51 -8.56
C LEU A 2 1.81 -22.38 -9.61
N PRO A 3 1.09 -22.47 -10.74
CA PRO A 3 1.17 -21.52 -11.85
C PRO A 3 0.63 -20.13 -11.47
N LYS A 4 1.38 -19.06 -11.75
CA LYS A 4 0.98 -17.67 -11.48
C LYS A 4 0.66 -16.91 -12.76
N PRO A 5 -0.33 -16.00 -12.79
CA PRO A 5 -0.63 -15.16 -13.95
C PRO A 5 0.57 -14.33 -14.43
N ASN A 6 0.75 -14.20 -15.75
CA ASN A 6 1.78 -13.33 -16.33
C ASN A 6 1.24 -11.90 -16.56
N LYS A 7 2.12 -10.89 -16.54
CA LYS A 7 1.78 -9.45 -16.65
C LYS A 7 0.89 -9.10 -17.85
N ASN A 8 1.14 -9.70 -19.02
CA ASN A 8 0.43 -9.40 -20.27
C ASN A 8 -0.47 -10.55 -20.76
N GLU A 9 -0.70 -11.55 -19.91
CA GLU A 9 -1.59 -12.67 -20.22
C GLU A 9 -3.04 -12.25 -20.02
N ASN A 10 -3.98 -12.81 -20.78
CA ASN A 10 -5.41 -12.61 -20.56
C ASN A 10 -5.97 -13.71 -19.63
N LYS A 11 -7.19 -13.49 -19.12
CA LYS A 11 -7.78 -14.41 -18.11
C LYS A 11 -7.92 -15.82 -18.65
N ASP A 12 -8.40 -15.96 -19.88
CA ASP A 12 -8.71 -17.26 -20.47
C ASP A 12 -7.43 -18.07 -20.73
N ASP A 13 -6.36 -17.42 -21.18
CA ASP A 13 -5.05 -18.04 -21.38
C ASP A 13 -4.48 -18.55 -20.05
N PHE A 14 -4.55 -17.73 -18.99
CA PHE A 14 -4.11 -18.13 -17.66
C PHE A 14 -4.92 -19.31 -17.13
N LEU A 15 -6.25 -19.21 -17.17
CA LEU A 15 -7.13 -20.27 -16.67
C LEU A 15 -6.87 -21.58 -17.44
N THR A 16 -6.70 -21.51 -18.76
CA THR A 16 -6.45 -22.68 -19.60
C THR A 16 -5.18 -23.41 -19.19
N ARG A 17 -4.05 -22.69 -19.05
CA ARG A 17 -2.80 -23.34 -18.67
C ARG A 17 -2.75 -23.75 -17.20
N ALA A 18 -3.33 -22.94 -16.31
CA ALA A 18 -3.30 -23.22 -14.87
C ALA A 18 -4.15 -24.45 -14.53
N MET A 19 -5.30 -24.62 -15.18
CA MET A 19 -6.16 -25.79 -15.02
C MET A 19 -5.52 -27.09 -15.52
N ALA A 20 -4.59 -27.00 -16.48
CA ALA A 20 -3.89 -28.13 -17.08
C ALA A 20 -2.50 -28.40 -16.45
N ASP A 21 -2.06 -27.55 -15.52
CA ASP A 21 -0.75 -27.70 -14.87
C ASP A 21 -0.72 -28.92 -13.94
N GLY A 22 0.34 -29.73 -14.06
CA GLY A 22 0.44 -30.99 -13.32
C GLY A 22 0.43 -30.82 -11.80
N GLU A 23 1.10 -29.79 -11.28
CA GLU A 23 1.08 -29.54 -9.84
C GLU A 23 -0.27 -28.98 -9.37
N MET A 24 -0.93 -28.18 -10.21
CA MET A 24 -2.27 -27.67 -9.93
C MET A 24 -3.31 -28.80 -9.88
N VAL A 25 -3.18 -29.78 -10.79
CA VAL A 25 -4.02 -30.99 -10.82
C VAL A 25 -3.77 -31.87 -9.59
N ASP A 26 -2.51 -32.08 -9.21
CA ASP A 26 -2.15 -32.90 -8.05
C ASP A 26 -2.62 -32.25 -6.74
N ALA A 27 -2.48 -30.94 -6.60
CA ALA A 27 -2.92 -30.20 -5.42
C ALA A 27 -4.45 -30.08 -5.33
N HIS A 28 -5.12 -29.97 -6.47
CA HIS A 28 -6.57 -29.78 -6.57
C HIS A 28 -7.16 -30.74 -7.62
N PRO A 29 -7.36 -32.03 -7.30
CA PRO A 29 -7.80 -33.04 -8.28
C PRO A 29 -9.24 -32.82 -8.76
N ASP A 30 -10.09 -32.26 -7.90
CA ASP A 30 -11.46 -31.87 -8.24
C ASP A 30 -11.47 -30.65 -9.17
N GLU A 31 -12.07 -30.82 -10.34
CA GLU A 31 -12.04 -29.82 -11.41
C GLU A 31 -12.75 -28.52 -11.03
N GLN A 32 -13.89 -28.60 -10.35
CA GLN A 32 -14.67 -27.42 -9.98
C GLN A 32 -13.95 -26.60 -8.89
N LYS A 33 -13.34 -27.26 -7.91
CA LYS A 33 -12.50 -26.60 -6.90
C LYS A 33 -11.25 -26.02 -7.52
N ARG A 34 -10.61 -26.72 -8.46
CA ARG A 34 -9.43 -26.24 -9.19
C ARG A 34 -9.75 -24.97 -9.97
N ALA A 35 -10.88 -24.94 -10.68
CA ALA A 35 -11.36 -23.76 -11.39
C ALA A 35 -11.56 -22.56 -10.44
N GLY A 36 -12.21 -22.78 -9.29
CA GLY A 36 -12.39 -21.73 -8.29
C GLY A 36 -11.06 -21.18 -7.72
N VAL A 37 -10.06 -22.05 -7.55
CA VAL A 37 -8.72 -21.64 -7.12
C VAL A 37 -8.02 -20.82 -8.21
N CYS A 38 -8.01 -21.29 -9.46
CA CYS A 38 -7.44 -20.54 -10.59
C CYS A 38 -8.13 -19.18 -10.78
N GLU A 39 -9.45 -19.11 -10.67
CA GLU A 39 -10.17 -17.83 -10.71
C GLU A 39 -9.77 -16.88 -9.57
N SER A 40 -9.62 -17.42 -8.35
CA SER A 40 -9.17 -16.64 -7.21
C SER A 40 -7.72 -16.16 -7.38
N MET A 41 -6.85 -16.98 -7.96
CA MET A 41 -5.46 -16.60 -8.27
C MET A 41 -5.39 -15.47 -9.30
N TRP A 42 -6.25 -15.50 -10.31
CA TRP A 42 -6.39 -14.41 -11.28
C TRP A 42 -6.96 -13.14 -10.66
N ALA A 43 -8.03 -13.26 -9.87
CA ALA A 43 -8.61 -12.12 -9.18
C ALA A 43 -7.60 -11.46 -8.23
N ASN A 44 -6.82 -12.27 -7.50
CA ASN A 44 -5.78 -11.80 -6.59
C ASN A 44 -4.59 -11.17 -7.33
N SER A 45 -4.20 -11.67 -8.50
CA SER A 45 -3.14 -11.05 -9.31
C SER A 45 -3.54 -9.70 -9.92
N ARG A 46 -4.85 -9.44 -10.06
CA ARG A 46 -5.38 -8.16 -10.55
C ARG A 46 -5.80 -7.21 -9.41
N SER A 47 -6.02 -7.74 -8.20
CA SER A 47 -6.41 -6.95 -7.02
C SER A 47 -5.25 -6.63 -6.08
N ILE A 48 -4.05 -7.13 -6.38
CA ILE A 48 -2.81 -6.76 -5.70
C ILE A 48 -1.79 -6.46 -6.81
N ASP A 49 -1.36 -5.19 -6.92
CA ASP A 49 -0.22 -4.68 -7.69
C ASP A 49 -0.36 -4.20 -9.15
N GLU A 50 -1.51 -4.27 -9.83
CA GLU A 50 -1.62 -3.61 -11.13
C GLU A 50 -2.16 -2.18 -11.01
N GLY A 51 -1.26 -1.21 -11.13
CA GLY A 51 -1.59 0.22 -11.22
C GLY A 51 -1.22 1.06 -9.99
N VAL A 52 -0.83 0.42 -8.88
CA VAL A 52 -0.32 1.16 -7.71
C VAL A 52 1.14 1.52 -7.95
N GLU A 53 1.38 2.77 -8.33
CA GLU A 53 2.71 3.34 -8.26
C GLU A 53 3.09 3.60 -6.80
N ARG A 54 4.27 3.12 -6.43
CA ARG A 54 4.88 3.40 -5.13
C ARG A 54 5.96 4.44 -5.36
N ARG A 55 5.83 5.59 -4.71
CA ARG A 55 6.89 6.60 -4.73
C ARG A 55 7.55 6.63 -3.35
N GLU A 56 8.81 6.20 -3.32
CA GLU A 56 9.69 6.44 -2.17
C GLU A 56 10.19 7.88 -2.20
N LEU A 57 9.29 8.83 -2.03
CA LEU A 57 9.67 10.13 -1.53
C LEU A 57 9.81 9.94 -0.03
N VAL A 58 11.04 9.69 0.44
CA VAL A 58 11.35 9.55 1.86
C VAL A 58 10.79 10.78 2.57
N ALA A 59 9.64 10.58 3.19
CA ALA A 59 9.00 11.65 3.91
C ALA A 59 9.64 11.66 5.30
N GLU A 60 10.53 12.64 5.45
CA GLU A 60 11.15 12.99 6.72
C GLU A 60 10.08 13.61 7.64
N ASP A 61 10.19 13.36 8.94
CA ASP A 61 9.30 13.81 10.03
C ASP A 61 8.16 12.84 10.39
N ILE A 62 8.51 11.57 10.67
CA ILE A 62 7.63 10.74 11.53
C ILE A 62 7.80 11.20 12.98
N GLU A 63 6.69 11.64 13.58
CA GLU A 63 6.57 11.94 15.00
C GLU A 63 5.68 10.90 15.67
N LEU A 64 6.22 10.20 16.67
CA LEU A 64 5.43 9.40 17.61
C LEU A 64 4.94 10.30 18.74
N ARG A 65 3.62 10.36 18.93
CA ARG A 65 2.99 11.03 20.08
C ARG A 65 2.40 9.99 21.00
N VAL A 66 2.89 9.96 22.23
CA VAL A 66 2.36 9.13 23.31
C VAL A 66 1.96 10.05 24.45
N VAL A 67 0.71 9.97 24.87
CA VAL A 67 0.17 10.63 26.07
C VAL A 67 -0.27 9.51 27.01
N ASP A 68 -0.02 9.67 28.31
CA ASP A 68 -0.45 8.68 29.31
C ASP A 68 -1.97 8.48 29.24
N ASP A 69 -2.39 7.21 29.34
CA ASP A 69 -3.79 6.76 29.21
C ASP A 69 -4.48 6.99 27.85
N GLU A 70 -3.74 7.38 26.80
CA GLU A 70 -4.23 7.47 25.42
C GLU A 70 -3.62 6.40 24.50
N ILE A 71 -4.34 6.07 23.43
CA ILE A 71 -3.81 5.21 22.36
C ILE A 71 -2.62 5.93 21.71
N PRO A 72 -1.44 5.29 21.55
CA PRO A 72 -0.33 5.91 20.86
C PRO A 72 -0.73 6.36 19.46
N LYS A 73 -0.24 7.53 19.05
CA LYS A 73 -0.51 8.11 17.74
C LYS A 73 0.78 8.24 16.95
N ILE A 74 0.75 7.74 15.73
CA ILE A 74 1.83 8.00 14.76
C ILE A 74 1.36 9.12 13.86
N THR A 75 2.16 10.17 13.76
CA THR A 75 1.88 11.34 12.93
C THR A 75 3.07 11.66 12.06
N GLY A 76 2.83 12.35 10.95
CA GLY A 76 3.91 12.82 10.09
C GLY A 76 3.37 13.37 8.78
N TYR A 77 4.29 13.66 7.85
CA TYR A 77 3.95 13.95 6.48
C TYR A 77 4.23 12.73 5.62
N ALA A 78 3.25 12.24 4.86
CA ALA A 78 3.43 11.15 3.90
C ALA A 78 4.07 11.66 2.59
N ALA A 79 3.87 12.94 2.29
CA ALA A 79 4.43 13.62 1.13
C ALA A 79 4.62 15.11 1.46
N LYS A 80 5.73 15.70 1.04
CA LYS A 80 5.97 17.15 1.14
C LYS A 80 5.84 17.80 -0.23
N PHE A 81 5.13 18.92 -0.29
CA PHE A 81 4.96 19.69 -1.51
C PHE A 81 6.23 20.48 -1.82
N GLY A 82 6.46 20.72 -3.11
CA GLY A 82 7.50 21.65 -3.53
C GLY A 82 8.96 21.15 -3.41
N LYS A 83 9.18 19.92 -2.96
CA LYS A 83 10.49 19.24 -2.94
C LYS A 83 10.64 18.41 -4.22
N TRP A 84 11.81 18.46 -4.86
CA TRP A 84 12.14 17.55 -5.95
C TRP A 84 12.42 16.15 -5.39
N SER A 85 12.01 15.12 -6.10
CA SER A 85 12.41 13.74 -5.84
C SER A 85 13.91 13.55 -6.07
N GLU A 86 14.43 12.42 -5.60
CA GLU A 86 15.66 11.85 -6.13
C GLU A 86 15.51 11.57 -7.64
N ASP A 87 16.63 11.32 -8.32
CA ASP A 87 16.59 10.90 -9.72
C ASP A 87 15.94 9.51 -9.83
N LEU A 88 14.79 9.44 -10.51
CA LEU A 88 13.99 8.23 -10.68
C LEU A 88 14.32 7.48 -11.98
N GLY A 89 15.57 7.55 -12.43
CA GLY A 89 16.05 6.87 -13.63
C GLY A 89 16.03 7.74 -14.89
N GLY A 90 16.35 9.03 -14.75
CA GLY A 90 16.45 9.99 -15.86
C GLY A 90 15.47 11.16 -15.76
N PHE A 91 14.64 11.20 -14.71
CA PHE A 91 13.70 12.28 -14.46
C PHE A 91 13.51 12.51 -12.95
N ARG A 92 12.99 13.70 -12.61
CA ARG A 92 12.65 14.08 -11.24
C ARG A 92 11.25 14.63 -11.21
N GLU A 93 10.58 14.42 -10.09
CA GLU A 93 9.22 14.85 -9.87
C GLU A 93 9.10 15.83 -8.73
N LYS A 94 8.00 16.58 -8.75
CA LYS A 94 7.68 17.56 -7.72
C LYS A 94 6.19 17.53 -7.47
N ILE A 95 5.80 17.17 -6.25
CA ILE A 95 4.40 17.20 -5.86
C ILE A 95 3.97 18.67 -5.69
N ARG A 96 2.94 19.07 -6.44
CA ARG A 96 2.36 20.42 -6.35
C ARG A 96 1.44 20.53 -5.14
N VAL A 97 1.33 21.73 -4.60
CA VAL A 97 0.26 22.06 -3.65
C VAL A 97 -1.08 21.80 -4.34
N GLY A 98 -1.99 21.12 -3.63
CA GLY A 98 -3.30 20.72 -4.16
C GLY A 98 -3.32 19.39 -4.90
N ALA A 99 -2.19 18.69 -5.03
CA ALA A 99 -2.12 17.41 -5.75
C ALA A 99 -2.97 16.27 -5.13
N PHE A 100 -3.43 16.43 -3.89
CA PHE A 100 -4.25 15.43 -3.21
C PHE A 100 -5.71 15.88 -3.00
N ASP A 101 -6.08 17.11 -3.38
CA ASP A 101 -7.35 17.73 -2.97
C ASP A 101 -8.57 16.93 -3.45
N ASP A 102 -8.47 16.30 -4.62
CA ASP A 102 -9.56 15.51 -5.23
C ASP A 102 -9.63 14.05 -4.72
N VAL A 103 -8.67 13.60 -3.89
CA VAL A 103 -8.54 12.20 -3.43
C VAL A 103 -8.47 12.06 -1.92
N LEU A 104 -8.66 13.15 -1.15
CA LEU A 104 -8.60 13.10 0.32
C LEU A 104 -9.74 12.27 0.94
N ASP A 105 -10.85 12.11 0.24
CA ASP A 105 -12.02 11.33 0.69
C ASP A 105 -11.93 9.85 0.32
N ASP A 106 -10.86 9.42 -0.34
CA ASP A 106 -10.66 8.03 -0.74
C ASP A 106 -10.45 7.08 0.46
N ASP A 107 -10.67 5.80 0.19
CA ASP A 107 -10.46 4.74 1.17
C ASP A 107 -8.98 4.32 1.25
N VAL A 108 -8.22 5.03 2.09
CA VAL A 108 -6.77 4.87 2.24
C VAL A 108 -6.43 3.98 3.43
N ARG A 109 -5.40 3.14 3.27
CA ARG A 109 -4.83 2.28 4.31
C ARG A 109 -3.44 2.75 4.70
N ALA A 110 -3.18 2.86 6.00
CA ALA A 110 -1.83 2.96 6.53
C ALA A 110 -1.29 1.54 6.75
N LEU A 111 -0.21 1.19 6.06
CA LEU A 111 0.39 -0.15 6.08
C LEU A 111 1.84 -0.06 6.54
N LYS A 112 2.30 -1.08 7.24
CA LYS A 112 3.74 -1.29 7.44
C LYS A 112 4.34 -1.92 6.18
N ASN A 113 5.46 -1.40 5.70
CA ASN A 113 6.22 -1.96 4.57
C ASN A 113 5.41 -2.19 3.28
N HIS A 114 4.35 -1.40 3.05
CA HIS A 114 3.41 -1.60 1.95
C HIS A 114 2.77 -3.01 1.90
N ASP A 115 2.81 -3.76 3.00
CA ASP A 115 2.21 -5.09 3.07
C ASP A 115 0.73 -4.96 3.50
N PRO A 116 -0.24 -5.36 2.65
CA PRO A 116 -1.66 -5.26 2.98
C PRO A 116 -2.07 -6.12 4.19
N ASN A 117 -1.24 -7.07 4.62
CA ASN A 117 -1.46 -7.87 5.83
C ASN A 117 -1.01 -7.15 7.10
N LEU A 118 -0.21 -6.07 6.99
CA LEU A 118 0.34 -5.33 8.11
C LEU A 118 -0.36 -3.97 8.27
N LEU A 119 -1.67 -4.01 8.55
CA LEU A 119 -2.53 -2.83 8.66
C LEU A 119 -2.32 -2.07 9.98
N LEU A 120 -2.07 -0.76 9.87
CA LEU A 120 -1.96 0.18 10.98
C LEU A 120 -3.22 1.05 11.13
N GLY A 121 -3.91 1.39 10.03
CA GLY A 121 -5.10 2.23 10.10
C GLY A 121 -5.80 2.38 8.76
N ARG A 122 -7.03 2.90 8.75
CA ARG A 122 -7.81 3.14 7.53
C ARG A 122 -8.71 4.35 7.67
N THR A 123 -8.86 5.16 6.61
CA THR A 123 -9.71 6.36 6.64
C THR A 123 -11.16 5.98 6.88
N ARG A 124 -11.64 4.93 6.21
CA ARG A 124 -13.02 4.43 6.36
C ARG A 124 -13.40 3.96 7.76
N SER A 125 -12.44 3.43 8.54
CA SER A 125 -12.70 3.06 9.95
C SER A 125 -12.46 4.22 10.93
N GLY A 126 -12.05 5.39 10.43
CA GLY A 126 -11.77 6.56 11.25
C GLY A 126 -10.47 6.46 12.07
N THR A 127 -9.63 5.44 11.85
CA THR A 127 -8.38 5.21 12.59
C THR A 127 -7.15 5.82 11.91
N LEU A 128 -7.27 6.15 10.61
CA LEU A 128 -6.34 7.00 9.88
C LEU A 128 -7.06 8.30 9.51
N ARG A 129 -6.40 9.43 9.72
CA ARG A 129 -6.85 10.76 9.28
C ARG A 129 -5.79 11.35 8.37
N LEU A 130 -6.23 11.85 7.21
CA LEU A 130 -5.38 12.53 6.24
C LEU A 130 -5.79 14.00 6.14
N THR A 131 -4.82 14.89 5.98
CA THR A 131 -5.08 16.32 5.77
C THR A 131 -3.98 16.90 4.90
N ALA A 132 -4.34 17.50 3.77
CA ALA A 132 -3.41 18.29 2.97
C ALA A 132 -3.31 19.72 3.54
N ASN A 133 -2.09 20.26 3.61
CA ASN A 133 -1.85 21.65 3.95
C ASN A 133 -0.70 22.22 3.08
N LYS A 134 -0.32 23.48 3.29
CA LYS A 134 0.75 24.13 2.51
C LYS A 134 2.10 23.41 2.52
N THR A 135 2.37 22.59 3.53
CA THR A 135 3.60 21.80 3.67
C THR A 135 3.52 20.49 2.90
N GLY A 136 2.38 19.81 2.92
CA GLY A 136 2.23 18.49 2.34
C GLY A 136 1.00 17.73 2.81
N LEU A 137 0.98 16.42 2.53
CA LEU A 137 -0.03 15.48 3.01
C LEU A 137 0.35 14.99 4.40
N ARG A 138 -0.36 15.48 5.42
CA ARG A 138 -0.20 15.04 6.82
C ARG A 138 -1.07 13.83 7.10
N PHE A 139 -0.57 12.89 7.88
CA PHE A 139 -1.34 11.75 8.39
C PHE A 139 -1.33 11.71 9.93
N GLU A 140 -2.36 11.08 10.49
CA GLU A 140 -2.44 10.66 11.89
C GLU A 140 -3.09 9.28 11.95
N VAL A 141 -2.43 8.34 12.61
CA VAL A 141 -2.93 6.97 12.81
C VAL A 141 -3.07 6.70 14.30
N ASP A 142 -4.24 6.18 14.69
CA ASP A 142 -4.44 5.60 16.02
C ASP A 142 -3.88 4.19 15.95
N THR A 143 -2.79 3.93 16.67
CA THR A 143 -2.11 2.65 16.51
C THR A 143 -2.96 1.52 17.06
N PRO A 144 -3.15 0.43 16.32
CA PRO A 144 -4.01 -0.65 16.75
C PRO A 144 -3.30 -1.45 17.84
N ASP A 145 -4.05 -1.98 18.80
CA ASP A 145 -3.52 -2.86 19.85
C ASP A 145 -3.26 -4.30 19.33
N THR A 146 -2.57 -4.40 18.20
CA THR A 146 -2.10 -5.64 17.57
C THR A 146 -0.59 -5.74 17.72
N ASN A 147 -0.01 -6.91 17.41
CA ASN A 147 1.45 -7.04 17.38
C ASN A 147 2.06 -6.05 16.38
N VAL A 148 1.50 -5.93 15.18
CA VAL A 148 2.00 -4.98 14.16
C VAL A 148 1.98 -3.54 14.68
N GLY A 149 0.90 -3.11 15.35
CA GLY A 149 0.81 -1.75 15.88
C GLY A 149 1.80 -1.49 17.02
N ARG A 150 1.86 -2.39 18.01
CA ARG A 150 2.80 -2.26 19.15
C ARG A 150 4.26 -2.32 18.70
N ASP A 151 4.59 -3.23 17.80
CA ASP A 151 5.95 -3.37 17.26
C ASP A 151 6.34 -2.11 16.48
N THR A 152 5.44 -1.58 15.64
CA THR A 152 5.71 -0.36 14.87
C THR A 152 5.94 0.84 15.78
N VAL A 153 5.17 0.98 16.86
CA VAL A 153 5.39 2.03 17.87
C VAL A 153 6.77 1.93 18.49
N GLU A 154 7.19 0.73 18.89
CA GLU A 154 8.49 0.51 19.50
C GLU A 154 9.63 0.72 18.50
N GLU A 155 9.49 0.25 17.26
CA GLU A 155 10.45 0.49 16.18
C GLU A 155 10.63 1.98 15.88
N ILE A 156 9.55 2.78 15.86
CA ILE A 156 9.65 4.24 15.72
C ILE A 156 10.31 4.85 16.95
N ARG A 157 9.93 4.43 18.16
CA ARG A 157 10.53 4.93 19.41
C ARG A 157 12.04 4.70 19.46
N ARG A 158 12.48 3.54 18.98
CA ARG A 158 13.89 3.15 18.84
C ARG A 158 14.60 3.77 17.64
N HIS A 159 13.86 4.47 16.78
CA HIS A 159 14.35 5.06 15.52
C HIS A 159 14.79 4.03 14.47
N ASP A 160 14.31 2.79 14.58
CA ASP A 160 14.47 1.76 13.54
C ASP A 160 13.61 2.08 12.31
N ILE A 161 12.48 2.77 12.51
CA ILE A 161 11.65 3.38 11.47
C ILE A 161 11.73 4.90 11.61
N SER A 162 12.20 5.58 10.57
CA SER A 162 12.43 7.03 10.57
C SER A 162 11.72 7.79 9.44
N GLY A 163 11.06 7.08 8.53
CA GLY A 163 10.39 7.68 7.38
C GLY A 163 9.16 6.91 6.95
N CYS A 164 8.30 7.59 6.19
CA CYS A 164 7.14 6.97 5.54
C CYS A 164 7.15 7.32 4.05
N SER A 165 6.36 6.57 3.30
CA SER A 165 6.11 6.78 1.88
C SER A 165 4.62 6.63 1.61
N PHE A 166 4.21 6.92 0.38
CA PHE A 166 2.82 6.78 -0.06
C PHE A 166 2.76 6.01 -1.38
N GLY A 167 1.70 5.19 -1.52
CA GLY A 167 1.33 4.55 -2.77
C GLY A 167 0.08 5.23 -3.33
N PHE A 168 -0.01 5.32 -4.64
CA PHE A 168 -1.18 5.87 -5.34
C PHE A 168 -1.40 5.13 -6.64
N ILE A 169 -2.57 5.33 -7.23
CA ILE A 169 -2.88 4.82 -8.57
C ILE A 169 -2.82 5.99 -9.54
N VAL A 170 -2.13 5.80 -10.65
CA VAL A 170 -2.10 6.79 -11.74
C VAL A 170 -3.36 6.65 -12.58
N ASP A 171 -4.17 7.71 -12.63
CA ASP A 171 -5.35 7.77 -13.49
C ASP A 171 -5.00 8.24 -14.91
N LEU A 172 -4.18 9.29 -15.03
CA LEU A 172 -3.67 9.82 -16.28
C LEU A 172 -2.20 10.24 -16.13
N GLU A 173 -1.37 9.89 -17.11
CA GLU A 173 0.02 10.34 -17.21
C GLU A 173 0.26 10.98 -18.58
N GLU A 174 0.80 12.20 -18.58
CA GLU A 174 1.21 12.94 -19.78
C GLU A 174 2.66 13.42 -19.60
N TRP A 175 3.51 13.18 -20.61
CA TRP A 175 4.95 13.50 -20.61
C TRP A 175 5.28 14.70 -21.50
#